data_AF-A0A0W8E4X6-F1
#
_entry.id   AF-A0A0W8E4X6-F1
#
_cell.length_a   1.000
_cell.length_b   1.000
_cell.length_c   1.000
_cell.angle_alpha   90.00
_cell.angle_beta   90.00
_cell.angle_gamma   90.00
#
_symmetry.space_group_name_H-M   'P 1'
#
loop_
_entity.id
_entity.type
_entity.pdbx_description
1 polymer ?
#
loop_
_entity_poly.entity_id
_entity_poly.type
_entity_poly.pdbx_seq_one_letter_code
_entity_poly.pdbx_strand_id
1 'polypeptide(L)' 'MNRGDMFTVYLEGVMITVCVVGTYHEEYTGEEIAILAVVSQENIVHIPLTELDAIFPTKKFLN' A
#
# COMPACT_ATOMS: atom_id res chain seq x y z
N MET A 1 4.51 -12.07 -2.97
CA MET A 1 3.67 -11.17 -2.15
C MET A 1 2.70 -10.49 -3.07
N ASN A 2 1.46 -10.36 -2.63
CA ASN A 2 0.38 -9.80 -3.41
C ASN A 2 0.12 -8.36 -2.97
N ARG A 3 -0.49 -7.57 -3.87
CA ARG A 3 -1.00 -6.26 -3.52
C ARG A 3 -1.98 -6.38 -2.35
N GLY A 4 -1.76 -5.58 -1.30
CA GLY A 4 -2.53 -5.61 -0.07
C GLY A 4 -1.90 -6.43 1.07
N ASP A 5 -0.85 -7.21 0.81
CA ASP A 5 -0.12 -7.90 1.87
C ASP A 5 0.53 -6.88 2.82
N MET A 6 0.35 -7.08 4.13
CA MET A 6 0.96 -6.26 5.18
C MET A 6 1.94 -7.08 6.01
N PHE A 7 3.09 -6.48 6.34
CA PHE A 7 4.15 -7.15 7.10
C PHE A 7 5.04 -6.10 7.78
N THR A 8 5.73 -6.52 8.84
CA THR A 8 6.65 -5.66 9.59
C THR A 8 8.07 -5.94 9.16
N VAL A 9 8.79 -4.88 8.80
CA VAL A 9 10.22 -4.91 8.48
C VAL A 9 11.01 -4.20 9.57
N TYR A 10 12.26 -4.62 9.75
CA TYR A 10 13.24 -3.92 10.55
C TYR A 10 14.21 -3.20 9.63
N LEU A 11 14.15 -1.87 9.62
CA LEU A 11 15.03 -1.03 8.81
C LEU A 11 15.83 -0.12 9.76
N GLU A 12 17.15 -0.19 9.70
CA GLU A 12 18.05 0.64 10.54
C GLU A 12 17.74 0.57 12.05
N GLY A 13 17.27 -0.59 12.53
CA GLY A 13 16.89 -0.79 13.94
C GLY A 13 15.49 -0.29 14.31
N VAL A 14 14.73 0.26 13.35
CA VAL A 14 13.34 0.70 13.53
C VAL A 14 12.38 -0.34 12.94
N MET A 15 11.36 -0.71 13.71
CA MET A 15 10.25 -1.52 13.23
C MET A 15 9.26 -0.66 12.44
N ILE A 16 8.97 -1.06 11.21
CA ILE A 16 8.04 -0.36 10.33
C ILE A 16 7.06 -1.37 9.76
N THR A 17 5.76 -1.12 9.88
CA THR A 17 4.75 -1.88 9.14
C THR A 17 4.58 -1.29 7.75
N VAL A 18 4.64 -2.15 6.73
CA VAL A 18 4.50 -1.77 5.32
C VAL A 18 3.41 -2.57 4.65
N CYS A 19 2.81 -2.00 3.60
CA CYS A 19 1.82 -2.63 2.73
C CYS A 19 2.31 -2.65 1.29
N VAL A 20 2.17 -3.77 0.59
CA VAL A 20 2.49 -3.87 -0.84
C VAL A 20 1.41 -3.18 -1.67
N VAL A 21 1.78 -2.14 -2.41
CA VAL A 21 0.86 -1.38 -3.28
C VAL A 21 0.89 -1.90 -4.71
N GLY A 22 2.03 -2.44 -5.14
CA GLY A 22 2.21 -3.01 -6.47
C GLY A 22 3.65 -3.48 -6.70
N THR A 23 3.90 -4.01 -7.88
CA THR A 23 5.25 -4.33 -8.37
C THR A 23 5.44 -3.75 -9.76
N TYR A 24 6.69 -3.48 -10.13
CA TYR A 24 7.06 -3.14 -11.49
C TYR A 24 8.37 -3.82 -11.88
N HIS A 25 8.59 -3.95 -13.18
CA HIS A 25 9.84 -4.48 -13.71
C HIS A 25 10.78 -3.32 -14.01
N GLU A 26 11.94 -3.28 -13.37
CA GLU A 26 12.93 -2.23 -13.61
C GLU A 26 13.71 -2.51 -14.91
N GLU A 27 13.64 -1.58 -15.87
CA GLU A 27 14.22 -1.78 -17.20
C GLU A 27 15.75 -1.91 -17.21
N TYR A 28 16.44 -1.30 -16.24
CA TYR A 28 17.91 -1.26 -16.20
C TYR A 28 18.54 -2.51 -15.58
N THR A 29 17.91 -3.08 -14.56
CA THR A 29 18.43 -4.24 -13.81
C THR A 29 17.73 -5.53 -14.21
N GLY A 30 16.51 -5.44 -14.78
CA GLY A 30 15.64 -6.58 -15.01
C GLY A 30 15.03 -7.14 -13.72
N GLU A 31 15.17 -6.46 -12.59
CA GLU A 31 14.64 -6.91 -11.31
C GLU A 31 13.16 -6.55 -11.15
N GLU A 32 12.44 -7.38 -10.40
CA GLU A 32 11.07 -7.06 -9.99
C GLU A 32 11.12 -6.27 -8.68
N ILE A 33 10.64 -5.02 -8.74
CA ILE A 33 10.67 -4.08 -7.62
C ILE A 33 9.27 -3.97 -7.01
N ALA A 34 9.21 -4.09 -5.68
CA ALA A 34 7.98 -3.89 -4.93
C ALA A 34 7.82 -2.43 -4.47
N ILE A 35 6.63 -1.88 -4.66
CA ILE A 35 6.24 -0.56 -4.14
C ILE A 35 5.59 -0.76 -2.78
N LEU A 36 6.20 -0.20 -1.73
CA LEU A 36 5.75 -0.34 -0.35
C LEU A 36 5.22 1.00 0.18
N ALA A 37 4.03 0.97 0.77
CA ALA A 37 3.51 2.08 1.56
C ALA A 37 3.84 1.84 3.04
N VAL A 38 4.43 2.84 3.70
CA VAL A 38 4.61 2.82 5.15
C VAL A 38 3.26 3.07 5.81
N VAL A 39 2.90 2.22 6.76
CA VAL A 39 1.63 2.28 7.46
C VAL A 39 1.87 2.49 8.95
N SER A 40 1.30 3.57 9.49
CA SER A 40 1.18 3.74 10.95
C SER A 40 -0.03 2.96 11.43
N GLN A 41 0.16 2.03 12.36
CA GLN A 41 -0.93 1.24 12.94
C GLN A 41 -2.01 2.10 13.60
N GLU A 42 -1.64 3.27 14.12
CA GLU A 42 -2.56 4.20 14.78
C GLU A 42 -3.57 4.84 13.82
N ASN A 43 -3.26 4.86 12.52
CA ASN A 43 -4.06 5.53 11.49
C ASN A 43 -4.68 4.54 10.48
N ILE A 44 -4.68 3.24 10.78
CA ILE A 44 -5.33 2.23 9.94
C ILE A 44 -6.83 2.26 10.20
N VAL A 45 -7.61 2.37 9.12
CA VAL A 45 -9.07 2.27 9.17
C VAL A 45 -9.49 1.03 8.39
N HIS A 46 -10.22 0.13 9.05
CA HIS A 46 -10.85 -1.02 8.41
C HIS A 46 -12.31 -0.69 8.10
N ILE A 47 -12.70 -0.74 6.83
CA ILE A 47 -14.07 -0.50 6.39
C ILE A 47 -14.57 -1.62 5.46
N PRO A 48 -15.86 -1.98 5.53
CA PRO A 48 -16.46 -2.87 4.54
C PRO A 48 -16.35 -2.27 3.14
N LEU A 49 -16.07 -3.11 2.15
CA LEU A 49 -15.98 -2.65 0.76
C LEU A 49 -17.29 -1.99 0.28
N THR A 50 -18.44 -2.47 0.77
CA THR A 50 -19.76 -1.90 0.48
C THR A 50 -19.93 -0.47 0.98
N GLU A 51 -19.12 -0.01 1.93
CA GLU A 51 -19.18 1.34 2.50
C GLU A 51 -18.10 2.25 1.91
N LEU A 52 -17.16 1.72 1.13
CA LEU A 52 -16.04 2.48 0.57
C LEU A 52 -16.50 3.63 -0.31
N ASP A 53 -17.48 3.38 -1.20
CA ASP A 53 -18.02 4.39 -2.11
C ASP A 53 -18.79 5.50 -1.38
N ALA A 54 -19.31 5.22 -0.18
CA ALA A 54 -20.00 6.20 0.65
C ALA A 54 -19.00 7.14 1.36
N ILE A 55 -17.84 6.62 1.76
CA ILE A 55 -16.80 7.36 2.49
C ILE A 55 -15.90 8.14 1.53
N PHE A 56 -15.52 7.52 0.42
CA PHE A 56 -14.72 8.13 -0.64
C PHE A 56 -15.56 8.23 -1.91
N PRO A 57 -16.50 9.19 -1.98
CA PRO A 57 -17.32 9.35 -3.17
C PRO A 57 -16.39 9.56 -4.36
N THR A 58 -16.40 8.62 -5.28
CA THR A 58 -15.69 8.65 -6.57
C THR A 58 -16.32 9.68 -7.49
N LYS A 59 -16.43 10.95 -7.04
CA LYS A 59 -16.51 12.07 -7.96
C LYS A 59 -15.16 12.16 -8.65
N LYS A 60 -15.06 11.43 -9.77
CA LYS A 60 -14.06 11.66 -10.80
C LYS A 60 -14.08 13.15 -11.10
N PHE A 61 -13.14 13.90 -10.52
CA PHE A 61 -12.72 15.15 -11.13
C PHE A 61 -12.02 14.74 -12.42
N LEU A 62 -12.80 14.60 -13.50
CA LEU A 62 -12.30 14.68 -14.85
C LEU A 62 -11.88 16.13 -15.05
N ASN A 63 -10.56 16.36 -15.14
CA ASN A 63 -10.02 17.50 -15.87
C ASN A 63 -9.88 17.10 -17.34
#